data_AF-A0AAD6R0Z5-F1
#
_entry.id   AF-A0AAD6R0Z5-F1
#
_cell.length_a   1.000
_cell.length_b   1.000
_cell.length_c   1.000
_cell.angle_alpha   90.00
_cell.angle_beta   90.00
_cell.angle_gamma   90.00
#
_symmetry.space_group_name_H-M   'P 1'
#
loop_
_entity.id
_entity.type
_entity.pdbx_description
1 polymer ?
#
loop_
_entity_poly.entity_id
_entity_poly.type
_entity_poly.pdbx_seq_one_letter_code
_entity_poly.pdbx_strand_id
1 'polypeptide(L)'
;MPIMFDGIQIGVLAAYVVLFVPVGMADWSKNRKVKGCDFENLGSGDVKDLLNGSWVVVAGDSQARLLVQSLLSLILNEKRMGMIMKDLFKRHNDYEIVVDDIGMKLDFFWAPYVVNLTNLMVGFKQNRTYPDVLVIGARLWHMLHVNNASDYDIALENLRSSVVSLLPFLPELSTDGPVTGFVSVRSPYLFWLGMPMLINEMLNTKEKREKMNDKIWHAYYGALHNNRILCSYSGPLLLLDI
;
A
#
# COMPACT_ATOMS: atom_id res chain seq x y z
N MET A 1 18.43 16.91 27.26
CA MET A 1 19.03 16.01 26.26
C MET A 1 17.99 14.95 25.95
N PRO A 2 17.08 15.17 24.98
CA PRO A 2 16.01 14.24 24.70
C PRO A 2 16.50 13.14 23.76
N ILE A 3 16.12 11.93 24.10
CA ILE A 3 16.48 10.68 23.45
C ILE A 3 15.70 10.58 22.14
N MET A 4 16.46 10.53 21.04
CA MET A 4 16.01 10.27 19.69
C MET A 4 15.55 8.81 19.61
N PHE A 5 14.24 8.57 19.71
CA PHE A 5 13.63 7.33 19.22
C PHE A 5 13.16 7.60 17.80
N ASP A 6 14.06 7.39 16.85
CA ASP A 6 13.71 7.10 15.47
C ASP A 6 12.86 5.82 15.51
N GLY A 7 11.58 5.94 15.12
CA GLY A 7 10.64 4.83 15.07
C GLY A 7 11.09 3.83 14.01
N ILE A 8 11.95 2.92 14.45
CA ILE A 8 12.34 1.68 13.79
C ILE A 8 11.06 1.03 13.29
N GLN A 9 10.79 1.24 12.00
CA GLN A 9 9.94 0.43 11.16
C GLN A 9 8.42 0.42 11.47
N ILE A 10 7.67 1.12 10.61
CA ILE A 10 6.44 0.55 10.01
C ILE A 10 6.85 -0.68 9.17
N GLY A 11 7.42 -1.70 9.80
CA GLY A 11 8.10 -2.82 9.14
C GLY A 11 7.29 -4.10 9.07
N VAL A 12 6.09 -4.13 9.65
CA VAL A 12 5.39 -5.41 9.89
C VAL A 12 3.90 -5.39 9.52
N LEU A 13 3.25 -4.23 9.41
CA LEU A 13 1.78 -4.18 9.32
C LEU A 13 1.17 -4.91 8.11
N ALA A 14 1.96 -5.23 7.08
CA ALA A 14 1.51 -6.08 5.98
C ALA A 14 2.38 -7.31 5.68
N ALA A 15 3.42 -7.61 6.47
CA ALA A 15 4.11 -8.90 6.33
C ALA A 15 3.20 -10.09 6.69
N TYR A 16 2.01 -9.83 7.25
CA TYR A 16 1.01 -10.84 7.59
C TYR A 16 -0.15 -10.97 6.59
N VAL A 17 -0.18 -10.17 5.53
CA VAL A 17 -1.44 -9.96 4.81
C VAL A 17 -1.60 -10.83 3.54
N VAL A 18 -0.67 -11.72 3.19
CA VAL A 18 -0.82 -12.61 2.00
C VAL A 18 -0.72 -14.11 2.30
N LEU A 19 -0.50 -14.54 3.54
CA LEU A 19 -0.50 -15.99 3.86
C LEU A 19 -1.45 -16.26 5.03
N PHE A 20 -2.22 -17.35 4.94
CA PHE A 20 -3.17 -17.90 5.93
C PHE A 20 -4.67 -17.61 5.73
N VAL A 21 -5.21 -18.18 4.65
CA VAL A 21 -6.35 -19.11 4.74
C VAL A 21 -5.88 -20.46 4.16
N PRO A 22 -6.15 -21.59 4.82
CA PRO A 22 -5.19 -22.42 5.54
C PRO A 22 -4.26 -23.26 4.63
N VAL A 23 -2.97 -22.95 4.59
CA VAL A 23 -1.92 -23.91 4.23
C VAL A 23 -0.80 -23.69 5.23
N GLY A 24 -0.34 -24.77 5.86
CA GLY A 24 0.38 -24.80 7.12
C GLY A 24 1.48 -23.76 7.29
N MET A 25 1.65 -23.32 8.54
CA MET A 25 2.79 -22.58 9.06
C MET A 25 4.09 -23.16 8.49
N ALA A 26 4.60 -22.55 7.42
CA ALA A 26 5.98 -22.75 7.01
C ALA A 26 6.83 -21.88 7.93
N ASP A 27 7.82 -22.52 8.53
CA ASP A 27 8.58 -22.08 9.69
C ASP A 27 9.60 -20.98 9.37
N TRP A 28 9.11 -19.78 9.01
CA TRP A 28 9.95 -18.62 8.69
C TRP A 28 10.67 -18.02 9.91
N SER A 29 10.18 -18.34 11.12
CA SER A 29 10.81 -17.99 12.40
C SER A 29 12.24 -18.55 12.55
N LYS A 30 12.61 -19.54 11.73
CA LYS A 30 13.94 -20.15 11.68
C LYS A 30 14.92 -19.45 10.73
N ASN A 31 14.46 -18.46 9.96
CA ASN A 31 15.34 -17.73 9.04
C ASN A 31 16.26 -16.77 9.83
N ARG A 32 17.58 -17.04 9.81
CA ARG A 32 18.59 -16.27 10.56
C ARG A 32 18.62 -14.78 10.23
N LYS A 33 18.20 -14.37 9.03
CA LYS A 33 18.12 -12.96 8.66
C LYS A 33 16.99 -12.23 9.37
N VAL A 34 15.86 -12.90 9.62
CA VAL A 34 14.68 -12.34 10.29
C VAL A 34 14.91 -12.22 11.80
N LYS A 35 15.62 -13.20 12.41
CA LYS A 35 16.03 -13.14 13.82
C LYS A 35 17.00 -12.00 14.16
N GLY A 36 17.74 -11.47 13.18
CA GLY A 36 18.70 -10.38 13.40
C GLY A 36 18.08 -8.98 13.35
N CYS A 37 16.79 -8.87 13.02
CA CYS A 37 16.10 -7.59 12.83
C CYS A 37 15.07 -7.27 13.92
N ASP A 38 15.07 -7.99 15.06
CA ASP A 38 14.08 -7.84 16.13
C ASP A 38 12.63 -7.74 15.60
N PHE A 39 12.32 -8.58 14.61
CA PHE A 39 11.02 -8.60 13.95
C PHE A 39 9.97 -9.14 14.93
N GLU A 40 9.26 -8.24 15.61
CA GLU A 40 8.16 -8.60 16.51
C GLU A 40 6.90 -8.92 15.71
N ASN A 41 6.27 -10.03 16.05
CA ASN A 41 4.98 -10.41 15.48
C ASN A 41 3.89 -9.54 16.10
N LEU A 42 3.35 -8.57 15.35
CA LEU A 42 2.29 -7.69 15.84
C LEU A 42 0.97 -8.47 15.97
N GLY A 43 0.44 -8.51 17.18
CA GLY A 43 -0.87 -9.09 17.47
C GLY A 43 -2.01 -8.14 17.07
N SER A 44 -3.24 -8.65 17.13
CA SER A 44 -4.45 -7.85 16.89
C SER A 44 -4.53 -6.61 17.78
N GLY A 45 -4.09 -6.71 19.03
CA GLY A 45 -4.03 -5.57 19.97
C GLY A 45 -3.07 -4.48 19.50
N ASP A 46 -1.85 -4.85 19.16
CA ASP A 46 -0.83 -3.89 18.70
C ASP A 46 -1.25 -3.16 17.42
N VAL A 47 -1.87 -3.89 16.48
CA VAL A 47 -2.40 -3.30 15.24
C VAL A 47 -3.55 -2.34 15.52
N LYS A 48 -4.46 -2.69 16.45
CA LYS A 48 -5.57 -1.83 16.86
C LYS A 48 -5.09 -0.54 17.51
N ASP A 49 -4.08 -0.64 18.37
CA ASP A 49 -3.50 0.52 19.04
C ASP A 49 -2.77 1.43 18.03
N LEU A 50 -2.05 0.86 17.07
CA LEU A 50 -1.35 1.61 16.03
C LEU A 50 -2.31 2.36 15.10
N LEU A 51 -3.44 1.76 14.76
CA LEU A 51 -4.42 2.30 13.81
C LEU A 51 -5.56 3.08 14.47
N ASN A 52 -5.51 3.27 15.79
CA ASN A 52 -6.56 3.95 16.53
C ASN A 52 -6.76 5.40 16.03
N GLY A 53 -8.00 5.71 15.62
CA GLY A 53 -8.40 7.01 15.09
C GLY A 53 -7.82 7.35 13.71
N SER A 54 -7.15 6.40 13.05
CA SER A 54 -6.49 6.64 11.77
C SER A 54 -7.43 6.52 10.58
N TRP A 55 -7.11 7.26 9.52
CA TRP A 55 -7.68 7.07 8.19
C TRP A 55 -6.70 6.34 7.28
N VAL A 56 -7.04 5.11 6.92
CA VAL A 56 -6.27 4.23 6.03
C VAL A 56 -6.92 4.20 4.65
N VAL A 57 -6.16 4.52 3.61
CA VAL A 57 -6.59 4.39 2.22
C VAL A 57 -5.77 3.31 1.53
N VAL A 58 -6.45 2.38 0.86
CA VAL A 58 -5.83 1.37 0.01
C VAL A 58 -6.40 1.49 -1.40
N ALA A 59 -5.57 1.72 -2.42
CA ALA A 59 -6.04 1.88 -3.79
C ALA A 59 -5.28 0.98 -4.76
N GLY A 60 -5.99 0.22 -5.58
CA GLY A 60 -5.33 -0.67 -6.52
C GLY A 60 -6.22 -1.69 -7.21
N ASP A 61 -5.57 -2.75 -7.69
CA ASP A 61 -6.24 -3.91 -8.29
C ASP A 61 -6.60 -4.98 -7.23
N SER A 62 -6.78 -6.22 -7.65
CA SER A 62 -7.12 -7.33 -6.77
C SER A 62 -6.11 -7.57 -5.64
N GLN A 63 -4.83 -7.25 -5.82
CA GLN A 63 -3.83 -7.42 -4.77
C GLN A 63 -4.05 -6.45 -3.62
N ALA A 64 -4.40 -5.20 -3.94
CA ALA A 64 -4.74 -4.19 -2.95
C ALA A 64 -6.02 -4.57 -2.18
N ARG A 65 -6.99 -5.22 -2.83
CA ARG A 65 -8.19 -5.75 -2.14
C ARG A 65 -7.86 -6.89 -1.18
N LEU A 66 -6.95 -7.80 -1.57
CA LEU A 66 -6.45 -8.84 -0.66
C LEU A 66 -5.71 -8.22 0.52
N LEU A 67 -5.00 -7.10 0.29
CA LEU A 67 -4.38 -6.35 1.38
C LEU A 67 -5.41 -5.93 2.44
N VAL A 68 -6.51 -5.33 1.98
CA VAL A 68 -7.62 -4.90 2.85
C VAL A 68 -8.24 -6.09 3.58
N GLN A 69 -8.46 -7.21 2.89
CA GLN A 69 -9.04 -8.40 3.50
C GLN A 69 -8.23 -8.84 4.72
N SER A 70 -6.92 -9.00 4.59
CA SER A 70 -6.15 -9.58 5.69
C SER A 70 -5.87 -8.56 6.79
N LEU A 71 -5.75 -7.26 6.47
CA LEU A 71 -5.75 -6.21 7.49
C LEU A 71 -7.03 -6.26 8.34
N LEU A 72 -8.19 -6.33 7.69
CA LEU A 72 -9.47 -6.44 8.40
C LEU A 72 -9.62 -7.77 9.13
N SER A 73 -9.04 -8.86 8.63
CA SER A 73 -9.04 -10.16 9.33
C SER A 73 -8.21 -10.16 10.62
N LEU A 74 -7.21 -9.28 10.73
CA LEU A 74 -6.43 -9.08 11.95
C LEU A 74 -7.17 -8.22 12.99
N ILE A 75 -7.99 -7.28 12.53
CA ILE A 75 -8.65 -6.28 13.40
C ILE A 75 -10.05 -6.72 13.81
N LEU A 76 -10.81 -7.31 12.89
CA LEU A 76 -12.20 -7.70 13.07
C LEU A 76 -12.29 -9.13 13.60
N ASN A 77 -13.32 -9.41 14.39
CA ASN A 77 -13.66 -10.79 14.75
C ASN A 77 -14.26 -11.54 13.55
N GLU A 78 -14.26 -12.88 13.62
CA GLU A 78 -14.75 -13.76 12.54
C GLU A 78 -16.19 -13.43 12.10
N LYS A 79 -17.06 -13.08 13.05
CA LYS A 79 -18.46 -12.73 12.77
C LYS A 79 -18.57 -11.47 11.91
N ARG A 80 -17.88 -10.39 12.31
CA ARG A 80 -17.89 -9.11 11.57
C ARG A 80 -17.18 -9.28 10.22
N MET A 81 -16.10 -10.06 10.18
CA MET A 81 -15.43 -10.40 8.93
C MET A 81 -16.39 -11.12 7.96
N GLY A 82 -17.12 -12.13 8.44
CA GLY A 82 -18.10 -12.87 7.63
C GLY A 82 -19.23 -12.00 7.06
N MET A 83 -19.63 -10.94 7.78
CA MET A 83 -20.65 -9.99 7.31
C MET A 83 -20.15 -9.11 6.15
N ILE A 84 -18.89 -8.69 6.20
CA ILE A 84 -18.35 -7.73 5.22
C ILE A 84 -17.78 -8.39 3.96
N MET A 85 -17.45 -9.69 4.01
CA MET A 85 -16.77 -10.38 2.91
C MET A 85 -17.49 -10.26 1.58
N LYS A 86 -18.83 -10.33 1.57
CA LYS A 86 -19.62 -10.21 0.35
C LYS A 86 -19.48 -8.84 -0.30
N ASP A 87 -19.48 -7.78 0.50
CA ASP A 87 -19.42 -6.41 0.02
C ASP A 87 -17.99 -6.03 -0.38
N LEU A 88 -16.99 -6.43 0.42
CA LEU A 88 -15.58 -6.23 0.11
C LEU A 88 -15.17 -6.86 -1.23
N PHE A 89 -15.70 -8.05 -1.53
CA PHE A 89 -15.42 -8.78 -2.78
C PHE A 89 -16.41 -8.51 -3.91
N LYS A 90 -17.26 -7.48 -3.78
CA LYS A 90 -18.07 -7.02 -4.89
C LYS A 90 -17.16 -6.59 -6.03
N ARG A 91 -17.36 -7.23 -7.19
CA ARG A 91 -16.42 -7.17 -8.31
C ARG A 91 -16.17 -5.73 -8.78
N HIS A 92 -14.90 -5.31 -8.77
CA HIS A 92 -14.46 -4.00 -9.27
C HIS A 92 -15.19 -2.80 -8.62
N ASN A 93 -15.60 -2.94 -7.36
CA ASN A 93 -16.21 -1.86 -6.60
C ASN A 93 -15.23 -1.33 -5.55
N ASP A 94 -15.41 -0.05 -5.23
CA ASP A 94 -14.86 0.57 -4.03
C ASP A 94 -15.54 -0.01 -2.79
N TYR A 95 -14.88 0.10 -1.65
CA TYR A 95 -15.38 -0.39 -0.37
C TYR A 95 -14.96 0.55 0.76
N GLU A 96 -15.84 0.79 1.72
CA GLU A 96 -15.59 1.66 2.87
C GLU A 96 -16.07 0.97 4.14
N ILE A 97 -15.29 1.10 5.21
CA ILE A 97 -15.68 0.64 6.54
C ILE A 97 -15.12 1.57 7.62
N VAL A 98 -15.93 1.82 8.64
CA VAL A 98 -15.47 2.37 9.92
C VAL A 98 -15.43 1.24 10.93
N VAL A 99 -14.30 1.09 11.62
CA VAL A 99 -14.11 0.14 12.72
C VAL A 99 -14.29 0.90 14.02
N ASP A 100 -15.54 0.95 14.46
CA ASP A 100 -16.00 1.82 15.56
C ASP A 100 -15.21 1.61 16.86
N ASP A 101 -14.82 0.37 17.16
CA ASP A 101 -14.08 0.00 18.38
C ASP A 101 -12.74 0.74 18.53
N ILE A 102 -12.13 1.15 17.41
CA ILE A 102 -10.84 1.87 17.37
C ILE A 102 -10.93 3.19 16.60
N GLY A 103 -12.12 3.62 16.19
CA GLY A 103 -12.31 4.83 15.37
C GLY A 103 -11.55 4.84 14.04
N MET A 104 -11.07 3.69 13.55
CA MET A 104 -10.31 3.60 12.31
C MET A 104 -11.27 3.67 11.12
N LYS A 105 -10.96 4.52 10.14
CA LYS A 105 -11.62 4.52 8.84
C LYS A 105 -10.74 3.81 7.82
N LEU A 106 -11.31 2.88 7.05
CA LEU A 106 -10.65 2.26 5.91
C LEU A 106 -11.44 2.49 4.63
N ASP A 107 -10.80 3.12 3.64
CA ASP A 107 -11.31 3.28 2.28
C ASP A 107 -10.49 2.45 1.30
N PHE A 108 -11.18 1.59 0.55
CA PHE A 108 -10.62 0.85 -0.58
C PHE A 108 -11.13 1.43 -1.89
N PHE A 109 -10.21 1.86 -2.75
CA PHE A 109 -10.53 2.30 -4.12
C PHE A 109 -10.08 1.25 -5.14
N TRP A 110 -11.03 0.80 -5.97
CA TRP A 110 -10.73 0.00 -7.14
C TRP A 110 -10.05 0.88 -8.20
N ALA A 111 -8.73 0.93 -8.17
CA ALA A 111 -7.87 1.75 -9.00
C ALA A 111 -6.86 0.87 -9.75
N PRO A 112 -7.32 0.05 -10.71
CA PRO A 112 -6.49 -0.99 -11.33
C PRO A 112 -5.39 -0.45 -12.26
N TYR A 113 -5.43 0.82 -12.63
CA TYR A 113 -4.42 1.48 -13.46
C TYR A 113 -3.75 2.62 -12.72
N VAL A 114 -2.48 2.87 -13.02
CA VAL A 114 -1.69 3.95 -12.40
C VAL A 114 -2.34 5.32 -12.58
N VAL A 115 -2.98 5.57 -13.73
CA VAL A 115 -3.73 6.81 -13.97
C VAL A 115 -4.88 7.03 -12.97
N ASN A 116 -5.53 5.95 -12.49
CA ASN A 116 -6.55 6.06 -11.45
C ASN A 116 -5.94 6.53 -10.13
N LEU A 117 -4.75 6.00 -9.79
CA LEU A 117 -4.00 6.44 -8.61
C LEU A 117 -3.59 7.91 -8.72
N THR A 118 -3.14 8.35 -9.90
CA THR A 118 -2.80 9.77 -10.15
C THR A 118 -4.00 10.67 -9.91
N ASN A 119 -5.17 10.30 -10.44
CA ASN A 119 -6.41 11.05 -10.23
C ASN A 119 -6.81 11.09 -8.75
N LEU A 120 -6.60 10.00 -8.00
CA LEU A 120 -6.82 9.97 -6.56
C LEU A 120 -5.91 10.96 -5.83
N MET A 121 -4.62 11.04 -6.20
CA MET A 121 -3.69 12.00 -5.60
C MET A 121 -4.11 13.45 -5.88
N VAL A 122 -4.56 13.73 -7.11
CA VAL A 122 -5.10 15.04 -7.49
C VAL A 122 -6.33 15.39 -6.65
N GLY A 123 -7.22 14.42 -6.41
CA GLY A 123 -8.39 14.58 -5.55
C GLY A 123 -8.03 14.95 -4.11
N PHE A 124 -7.08 14.25 -3.49
CA PHE A 124 -6.60 14.57 -2.14
C PHE A 124 -6.03 15.98 -2.05
N LYS A 125 -5.22 16.36 -3.03
CA LYS A 125 -4.65 17.71 -3.11
C LYS A 125 -5.71 18.81 -3.22
N GLN A 126 -6.71 18.61 -4.08
CA GLN A 126 -7.79 19.57 -4.30
C GLN A 126 -8.67 19.73 -3.05
N ASN A 127 -9.01 18.62 -2.41
CA ASN A 127 -9.87 18.61 -1.22
C ASN A 127 -9.12 19.01 0.06
N ARG A 128 -7.78 19.06 0.02
CA ARG A 128 -6.89 19.27 1.18
C ARG A 128 -7.14 18.25 2.30
N THR A 129 -7.51 17.03 1.92
CA THR A 129 -7.73 15.90 2.82
C THR A 129 -6.71 14.82 2.49
N TYR A 130 -5.98 14.38 3.51
CA TYR A 130 -4.91 13.40 3.38
C TYR A 130 -5.15 12.27 4.38
N PRO A 131 -5.04 11.00 3.96
CA PRO A 131 -5.10 9.88 4.89
C PRO A 131 -3.86 9.86 5.79
N ASP A 132 -3.95 9.18 6.93
CA ASP A 132 -2.76 8.92 7.76
C ASP A 132 -1.87 7.86 7.12
N VAL A 133 -2.47 6.89 6.43
CA VAL A 133 -1.79 5.80 5.73
C VAL A 133 -2.37 5.66 4.33
N LEU A 134 -1.51 5.67 3.32
CA LEU A 134 -1.89 5.45 1.93
C LEU A 134 -1.08 4.28 1.36
N VAL A 135 -1.76 3.20 0.98
CA VAL A 135 -1.17 2.07 0.26
C VAL A 135 -1.71 2.05 -1.16
N ILE A 136 -0.83 2.11 -2.15
CA ILE A 136 -1.22 2.10 -3.55
C ILE A 136 -0.51 1.02 -4.34
N GLY A 137 -1.18 0.44 -5.33
CA GLY A 137 -0.55 -0.51 -6.24
C GLY A 137 -1.46 -0.92 -7.38
N ALA A 138 -1.00 -0.73 -8.61
CA ALA A 138 -1.79 -0.99 -9.80
C ALA A 138 -0.88 -1.62 -10.84
N ARG A 139 -0.89 -2.95 -11.01
CA ARG A 139 0.07 -3.59 -11.93
C ARG A 139 -0.43 -4.85 -12.60
N LEU A 140 -1.07 -5.75 -11.85
CA LEU A 140 -1.53 -7.02 -12.43
C LEU A 140 -2.60 -6.77 -13.48
N TRP A 141 -3.49 -5.83 -13.20
CA TRP A 141 -4.55 -5.48 -14.15
C TRP A 141 -4.00 -4.84 -15.43
N HIS A 142 -3.03 -3.94 -15.29
CA HIS A 142 -2.36 -3.34 -16.44
C HIS A 142 -1.58 -4.38 -17.26
N MET A 143 -0.87 -5.29 -16.58
CA MET A 143 -0.16 -6.41 -17.21
C MET A 143 -1.12 -7.32 -18.00
N LEU A 144 -2.27 -7.66 -17.41
CA LEU A 144 -3.25 -8.54 -18.03
C LEU A 144 -4.00 -7.89 -19.21
N HIS A 145 -4.36 -6.61 -19.09
CA HIS A 145 -5.27 -5.98 -20.05
C HIS A 145 -4.60 -5.06 -21.07
N VAL A 146 -3.48 -4.42 -20.72
CA VAL A 146 -2.73 -3.51 -21.61
C VAL A 146 -1.45 -4.18 -22.10
N ASN A 147 -0.71 -4.82 -21.19
CA ASN A 147 0.53 -5.55 -21.48
C ASN A 147 1.61 -4.70 -22.19
N ASN A 148 1.73 -3.44 -21.79
CA ASN A 148 2.76 -2.52 -22.26
C ASN A 148 3.50 -1.92 -21.04
N ALA A 149 4.77 -2.28 -20.87
CA ALA A 149 5.58 -1.79 -19.76
C ALA A 149 6.04 -0.33 -19.96
N SER A 150 6.17 0.14 -21.20
CA SER A 150 6.55 1.52 -21.50
C SER A 150 5.41 2.50 -21.18
N ASP A 151 4.17 2.16 -21.55
CA ASP A 151 3.00 2.97 -21.18
C ASP A 151 2.83 3.04 -19.65
N TYR A 152 3.09 1.91 -18.99
CA TYR A 152 3.06 1.82 -17.54
C TYR A 152 4.13 2.71 -16.88
N ASP A 153 5.35 2.73 -17.42
CA ASP A 153 6.44 3.58 -16.93
C ASP A 153 6.09 5.08 -17.03
N ILE A 154 5.57 5.53 -18.18
CA ILE A 154 5.11 6.91 -18.37
C ILE A 154 4.00 7.27 -17.36
N ALA A 155 3.07 6.33 -17.11
CA ALA A 155 2.02 6.55 -16.12
C ALA A 155 2.59 6.69 -14.69
N LEU A 156 3.63 5.92 -14.35
CA LEU A 156 4.31 6.04 -13.06
C LEU A 156 5.03 7.39 -12.89
N GLU A 157 5.62 7.96 -13.94
CA GLU A 157 6.27 9.28 -13.86
C GLU A 157 5.26 10.37 -13.46
N ASN A 158 4.06 10.31 -14.05
CA ASN A 158 2.96 11.21 -13.74
C ASN A 158 2.49 11.02 -12.29
N LEU A 159 2.31 9.76 -11.86
CA LEU A 159 1.95 9.46 -10.48
C LEU A 159 2.99 9.99 -9.49
N ARG A 160 4.28 9.75 -9.74
CA ARG A 160 5.38 10.22 -8.89
C ARG A 160 5.31 11.73 -8.68
N SER A 161 5.11 12.48 -9.76
CA SER A 161 4.99 13.94 -9.71
C SER A 161 3.79 14.39 -8.87
N SER A 162 2.65 13.69 -8.97
CA SER A 162 1.48 13.96 -8.13
C SER A 162 1.73 13.64 -6.66
N VAL A 163 2.34 12.49 -6.34
CA VAL A 163 2.65 12.05 -4.97
C VAL A 163 3.63 13.01 -4.29
N VAL A 164 4.71 13.41 -4.97
CA VAL A 164 5.68 14.40 -4.45
C VAL A 164 4.97 15.70 -4.07
N SER A 165 3.94 16.10 -4.84
CA SER A 165 3.18 17.31 -4.55
C SER A 165 2.22 17.22 -3.35
N LEU A 166 2.05 16.02 -2.76
CA LEU A 166 1.29 15.81 -1.51
C LEU A 166 2.19 15.91 -0.28
N LEU A 167 3.52 15.79 -0.44
CA LEU A 167 4.44 15.93 0.67
C LEU A 167 4.49 17.41 1.08
N PRO A 168 4.41 17.73 2.39
CA PRO A 168 4.59 19.09 2.84
C PRO A 168 5.98 19.55 2.39
N PHE A 169 6.02 20.67 1.66
CA PHE A 169 7.27 21.33 1.33
C PHE A 169 8.04 21.56 2.64
N LEU A 170 9.24 20.99 2.76
CA LEU A 170 10.21 21.53 3.70
C LEU A 170 10.35 23.01 3.32
N PRO A 171 10.06 23.98 4.20
CA PRO A 171 10.27 25.37 3.83
C PRO A 171 11.76 25.50 3.50
N GLU A 172 12.08 25.90 2.29
CA GLU A 172 13.35 26.62 2.07
C GLU A 172 13.36 27.71 3.14
N LEU A 173 14.46 27.77 3.89
CA LEU A 173 14.68 28.70 4.99
C LEU A 173 14.66 30.13 4.44
N SER A 174 13.46 30.66 4.21
CA SER A 174 13.21 32.06 3.93
C SER A 174 13.42 32.80 5.24
N THR A 175 14.60 33.40 5.36
CA THR A 175 14.88 34.45 6.33
C THR A 175 13.95 35.63 6.04
N ASP A 176 12.76 35.65 6.65
CA ASP A 176 12.11 36.87 7.16
C ASP A 176 10.69 36.60 7.70
N GLY A 177 10.49 36.88 8.99
CA GLY A 177 9.18 37.15 9.59
C GLY A 177 8.60 36.04 10.49
N PRO A 178 8.06 36.36 11.68
CA PRO A 178 7.43 35.39 12.56
C PRO A 178 6.04 35.05 12.03
N VAL A 179 5.90 33.93 11.31
CA VAL A 179 4.60 33.39 10.93
C VAL A 179 4.07 32.55 12.09
N THR A 180 3.09 33.13 12.78
CA THR A 180 2.20 32.45 13.73
C THR A 180 1.40 31.37 13.02
N GLY A 181 1.62 30.11 13.39
CA GLY A 181 0.75 28.98 13.03
C GLY A 181 1.43 27.89 12.23
N PHE A 182 2.32 27.11 12.84
CA PHE A 182 2.72 25.82 12.30
C PHE A 182 1.54 24.85 12.43
N VAL A 183 0.71 24.75 11.40
CA VAL A 183 -0.12 23.56 11.23
C VAL A 183 0.87 22.43 10.97
N SER A 184 1.08 21.56 11.96
CA SER A 184 1.83 20.33 11.79
C SER A 184 1.07 19.46 10.80
N VAL A 185 1.27 19.65 9.50
CA VAL A 185 0.72 18.78 8.46
C VAL A 185 1.45 17.46 8.60
N ARG A 186 0.87 16.54 9.36
CA ARG A 186 1.37 15.17 9.48
C ARG A 186 1.38 14.60 8.06
N SER A 187 2.56 14.26 7.57
CA SER A 187 2.68 13.65 6.24
C SER A 187 2.06 12.26 6.30
N PRO A 188 1.27 11.85 5.28
CA PRO A 188 0.80 10.48 5.19
C PRO A 188 1.96 9.50 5.15
N TYR A 189 1.81 8.33 5.76
CA TYR A 189 2.69 7.20 5.48
C TYR A 189 2.33 6.60 4.12
N LEU A 190 3.28 6.64 3.20
CA LEU A 190 3.05 6.30 1.80
C LEU A 190 3.71 4.97 1.44
N PHE A 191 2.92 4.03 0.93
CA PHE A 191 3.39 2.69 0.56
C PHE A 191 3.02 2.35 -0.89
N TRP A 192 3.95 1.66 -1.56
CA TRP A 192 3.71 1.01 -2.83
C TRP A 192 3.61 -0.50 -2.62
N LEU A 193 2.51 -1.11 -3.06
CA LEU A 193 2.29 -2.55 -2.95
C LEU A 193 3.21 -3.32 -3.92
N GLY A 194 3.94 -4.28 -3.37
CA GLY A 194 4.84 -5.20 -4.07
C GLY A 194 4.15 -5.98 -5.17
N MET A 195 4.95 -6.53 -6.09
CA MET A 195 4.40 -7.40 -7.13
C MET A 195 4.39 -8.83 -6.61
N PRO A 196 3.24 -9.53 -6.64
CA PRO A 196 3.24 -10.93 -6.25
C PRO A 196 4.08 -11.75 -7.24
N MET A 197 4.63 -12.84 -6.73
CA MET A 197 5.24 -13.87 -7.56
C MET A 197 4.18 -14.52 -8.45
N LEU A 198 4.44 -14.62 -9.75
CA LEU A 198 3.54 -15.30 -10.67
C LEU A 198 3.76 -16.81 -10.58
N ILE A 199 2.73 -17.53 -10.13
CA ILE A 199 2.73 -18.99 -10.12
C ILE A 199 2.00 -19.47 -11.37
N ASN A 200 2.75 -19.91 -12.38
CA ASN A 200 2.21 -20.28 -13.69
C ASN A 200 1.07 -21.31 -13.61
N GLU A 201 1.13 -22.23 -12.65
CA GLU A 201 0.09 -23.25 -12.41
C GLU A 201 -1.26 -22.65 -11.98
N MET A 202 -1.26 -21.45 -11.36
CA MET A 202 -2.47 -20.74 -10.94
C MET A 202 -3.06 -19.83 -12.03
N LEU A 203 -2.40 -19.70 -13.19
CA LEU A 203 -2.89 -18.93 -14.33
C LEU A 203 -3.86 -19.78 -15.15
N ASN A 204 -5.14 -19.70 -14.80
CA ASN A 204 -6.18 -20.61 -15.32
C ASN A 204 -6.61 -20.36 -16.77
N THR A 205 -6.14 -19.29 -17.42
CA THR A 205 -6.51 -18.96 -18.80
C THR A 205 -5.27 -18.82 -19.67
N LYS A 206 -5.42 -19.15 -20.97
CA LYS A 206 -4.35 -18.98 -21.95
C LYS A 206 -3.87 -17.53 -22.02
N GLU A 207 -4.81 -16.57 -22.03
CA GLU A 207 -4.50 -15.14 -22.00
C GLU A 207 -3.63 -14.76 -20.79
N LYS A 208 -3.98 -15.22 -19.59
CA LYS A 208 -3.17 -14.95 -18.38
C LYS A 208 -1.77 -15.52 -18.52
N ARG A 209 -1.61 -16.75 -19.01
CA ARG A 209 -0.29 -17.38 -19.21
C ARG A 209 0.56 -16.64 -20.24
N GLU A 210 -0.06 -16.13 -21.30
CA GLU A 210 0.64 -15.38 -22.36
C GLU A 210 1.04 -13.98 -21.89
N LYS A 211 0.17 -13.28 -21.14
CA LYS A 211 0.37 -11.89 -20.73
C LYS A 211 1.00 -11.71 -19.35
N MET A 212 0.95 -12.72 -18.49
CA MET A 212 1.50 -12.68 -17.13
C MET A 212 2.55 -13.78 -17.00
N ASN A 213 3.69 -13.58 -17.66
CA ASN A 213 4.86 -14.45 -17.58
C ASN A 213 6.07 -13.70 -17.02
N ASP A 214 7.13 -14.43 -16.67
CA ASP A 214 8.32 -13.87 -16.02
C ASP A 214 8.97 -12.74 -16.83
N LYS A 215 9.01 -12.85 -18.16
CA LYS A 215 9.58 -11.79 -19.02
C LYS A 215 8.80 -10.48 -18.87
N ILE A 216 7.47 -10.56 -18.92
CA ILE A 216 6.60 -9.39 -18.78
C ILE A 216 6.67 -8.87 -17.34
N TRP A 217 6.64 -9.76 -16.35
CA TRP A 217 6.82 -9.41 -14.94
C TRP A 217 8.11 -8.62 -14.71
N HIS A 218 9.25 -9.09 -15.24
CA HIS A 218 10.52 -8.38 -15.12
C HIS A 218 10.51 -7.02 -15.81
N ALA A 219 9.82 -6.87 -16.94
CA ALA A 219 9.68 -5.57 -17.60
C ALA A 219 8.91 -4.56 -16.73
N TYR A 220 7.79 -4.99 -16.13
CA TYR A 220 7.02 -4.15 -15.19
C TYR A 220 7.74 -3.89 -13.87
N TYR A 221 8.52 -4.85 -13.38
CA TYR A 221 9.38 -4.68 -12.21
C TYR A 221 10.46 -3.64 -12.48
N GLY A 222 11.12 -3.74 -13.64
CA GLY A 222 12.13 -2.79 -14.10
C GLY A 222 11.57 -1.38 -14.28
N ALA A 223 10.40 -1.23 -14.90
CA ALA A 223 9.72 0.06 -15.02
C ALA A 223 9.51 0.74 -13.65
N LEU A 224 8.97 0.01 -12.67
CA LEU A 224 8.78 0.55 -11.32
C LEU A 224 10.09 1.00 -10.66
N HIS A 225 11.14 0.18 -10.79
CA HIS A 225 12.45 0.43 -10.20
C HIS A 225 13.13 1.66 -10.82
N ASN A 226 13.08 1.77 -12.15
CA ASN A 226 13.70 2.87 -12.89
C ASN A 226 12.99 4.21 -12.67
N ASN A 227 11.69 4.18 -12.37
CA ASN A 227 10.87 5.37 -12.20
C ASN A 227 11.17 6.18 -10.92
N ARG A 228 11.99 5.66 -9.99
CA ARG A 228 12.32 6.31 -8.71
C ARG A 228 11.09 6.72 -7.90
N ILE A 229 10.02 5.94 -7.99
CA ILE A 229 8.82 6.15 -7.17
C ILE A 229 8.99 5.58 -5.75
N LEU A 230 9.91 4.61 -5.58
CA LEU A 230 10.22 3.96 -4.31
C LEU A 230 11.38 4.64 -3.57
N CYS A 231 11.31 4.67 -2.23
CA CYS A 231 12.28 5.31 -1.34
C CYS A 231 13.70 4.74 -1.45
N SER A 232 13.82 3.43 -1.69
CA SER A 232 15.11 2.79 -2.00
C SER A 232 15.81 3.39 -3.23
N TYR A 233 15.08 4.11 -4.08
CA TYR A 233 15.58 4.83 -5.25
C TYR A 233 15.29 6.34 -5.19
N SER A 234 15.27 6.90 -3.97
CA SER A 234 15.02 8.33 -3.70
C SER A 234 13.58 8.81 -3.99
N GLY A 235 12.62 7.90 -4.07
CA GLY A 235 11.20 8.20 -4.24
C GLY A 235 10.43 8.39 -2.93
N PRO A 236 9.16 8.84 -3.01
CA PRO A 236 8.35 9.13 -1.83
C PRO A 236 7.69 7.90 -1.19
N LEU A 237 7.62 6.74 -1.87
CA LEU A 237 6.86 5.57 -1.41
C LEU A 237 7.76 4.50 -0.80
N LEU A 238 7.36 3.91 0.33
CA LEU A 238 7.99 2.71 0.86
C LEU A 238 7.46 1.46 0.14
N LEU A 239 8.35 0.55 -0.27
CA LEU A 239 7.92 -0.71 -0.87
C LEU A 239 7.35 -1.63 0.23
N LEU A 240 6.11 -2.04 0.03
CA LEU A 240 5.42 -3.04 0.84
C LEU A 240 5.45 -4.37 0.10
N ASP A 241 6.54 -5.10 0.24
CA ASP A 241 6.72 -6.40 -0.42
C ASP A 241 6.05 -7.50 0.41
N ILE A 242 5.16 -8.29 -0.23
CA ILE A 242 4.32 -9.29 0.43
C ILE A 242 4.34 -10.61 -0.33
#